data_AF-A0A927LS80-F1
#
_entry.id   AF-A0A927LS80-F1
#
_cell.length_a   1.000
_cell.length_b   1.000
_cell.length_c   1.000
_cell.angle_alpha   90.00
_cell.angle_beta   90.00
_cell.angle_gamma   90.00
#
_symmetry.space_group_name_H-M   'P 1'
#
loop_
_entity.id
_entity.type
_entity.pdbx_description
1 polymer ?
#
loop_
_entity_poly.entity_id
_entity_poly.type
_entity_poly.pdbx_seq_one_letter_code
_entity_poly.pdbx_strand_id
1 'polypeptide(L)'
;MLLKDTDQLDDLKYFLINWYGRYDSSYGVPADEIPPYLPKALQELYAFAGRWKNGPDGHLENSPEIFQQQDCLYSVERLKKDQDKVTFLEENQANWTCQVEAGQKNSPVYCDECLLWDDNAEGHIVVNDSLYHFLKSFCLQEVVFGCKHLYTIEGKIDNIQMLLNKPIEDVWLNGYYISPKEEGPTHTFYRCGDVLVMERYGDLWLGSNSDLHAHLNGDILSSIKLRKIETV
;
A
#
# COMPACT_ATOMS: atom_id res chain seq x y z
N MET A 1 7.35 13.89 -4.51
CA MET A 1 6.27 14.62 -3.78
C MET A 1 6.08 13.93 -2.45
N LEU A 2 6.38 14.62 -1.34
CA LEU A 2 6.25 14.08 0.01
C LEU A 2 4.79 14.18 0.50
N LEU A 3 4.19 13.04 0.86
CA LEU A 3 2.89 12.96 1.51
C LEU A 3 2.99 13.45 2.95
N LYS A 4 2.01 14.25 3.40
CA LYS A 4 1.97 14.74 4.77
C LYS A 4 1.30 13.73 5.70
N ASP A 5 1.87 13.51 6.88
CA ASP A 5 1.23 12.71 7.92
C ASP A 5 0.15 13.54 8.63
N THR A 6 -1.08 13.37 8.16
CA THR A 6 -2.27 14.13 8.55
C THR A 6 -3.52 13.25 8.41
N ASP A 7 -4.62 13.67 9.00
CA ASP A 7 -5.94 13.00 8.92
C ASP A 7 -6.67 13.28 7.58
N GLN A 8 -5.92 13.25 6.48
CA GLN A 8 -6.39 13.49 5.11
C GLN A 8 -5.67 12.57 4.12
N LEU A 9 -6.36 12.19 3.03
CA LEU A 9 -5.78 11.41 1.94
C LEU A 9 -5.51 12.23 0.68
N ASP A 10 -5.65 13.57 0.71
CA ASP A 10 -5.57 14.40 -0.51
C ASP A 10 -4.23 14.27 -1.25
N ASP A 11 -3.09 14.28 -0.52
CA ASP A 11 -1.77 14.08 -1.13
C ASP A 11 -1.63 12.67 -1.73
N LEU A 12 -2.19 11.65 -1.08
CA LEU A 12 -2.21 10.27 -1.61
C LEU A 12 -3.07 10.16 -2.86
N LYS A 13 -4.27 10.75 -2.86
CA LYS A 13 -5.16 10.79 -4.03
C LYS A 13 -4.46 11.46 -5.21
N TYR A 14 -3.84 12.61 -4.97
CA TYR A 14 -3.06 13.31 -6.00
C TYR A 14 -1.91 12.42 -6.49
N PHE A 15 -1.17 11.75 -5.61
CA PHE A 15 -0.11 10.81 -6.01
C PHE A 15 -0.65 9.71 -6.94
N LEU A 16 -1.74 9.04 -6.55
CA LEU A 16 -2.35 7.93 -7.30
C LEU A 16 -2.84 8.38 -8.68
N ILE A 17 -3.50 9.54 -8.77
CA ILE A 17 -3.91 10.12 -10.05
C ILE A 17 -2.69 10.39 -10.93
N ASN A 18 -1.62 10.97 -10.40
CA ASN A 18 -0.42 11.23 -11.20
C ASN A 18 0.32 9.95 -11.60
N TRP A 19 0.28 8.91 -10.77
CA TRP A 19 0.97 7.65 -11.03
C TRP A 19 0.27 6.80 -12.09
N TYR A 20 -1.04 6.61 -11.95
CA TYR A 20 -1.86 5.81 -12.88
C TYR A 20 -2.39 6.63 -14.07
N GLY A 21 -2.36 7.97 -13.98
CA GLY A 21 -2.77 8.88 -15.05
C GLY A 21 -4.25 9.26 -14.97
N ARG A 22 -5.09 8.77 -15.88
CA ARG A 22 -6.49 9.21 -15.98
C ARG A 22 -7.30 8.72 -14.78
N TYR A 23 -7.94 9.65 -14.08
CA TYR A 23 -8.94 9.36 -13.06
C TYR A 23 -10.34 9.45 -13.66
N ASP A 24 -11.20 8.50 -13.30
CA ASP A 24 -12.62 8.49 -13.60
C ASP A 24 -13.41 8.41 -12.29
N SER A 25 -14.46 9.22 -12.15
CA SER A 25 -15.29 9.23 -10.93
C SER A 25 -16.00 7.89 -10.67
N SER A 26 -16.15 7.03 -11.69
CA SER A 26 -16.68 5.67 -11.54
C SER A 26 -15.76 4.72 -10.77
N TYR A 27 -14.50 5.12 -10.53
CA TYR A 27 -13.57 4.38 -9.66
C TYR A 27 -13.94 4.48 -8.18
N GLY A 28 -14.78 5.44 -7.80
CA GLY A 28 -15.32 5.57 -6.46
C GLY A 28 -16.58 4.74 -6.23
N VAL A 29 -16.79 4.31 -4.99
CA VAL A 29 -18.08 3.80 -4.53
C VAL A 29 -19.01 5.00 -4.22
N PRO A 30 -20.25 5.03 -4.73
CA PRO A 30 -21.25 6.03 -4.35
C PRO A 30 -21.43 6.13 -2.83
N ALA A 31 -21.56 7.35 -2.32
CA ALA A 31 -21.57 7.60 -0.88
C ALA A 31 -22.72 6.90 -0.13
N ASP A 32 -23.84 6.67 -0.80
CA ASP A 32 -25.01 5.95 -0.29
C ASP A 32 -24.84 4.43 -0.24
N GLU A 33 -23.84 3.89 -0.95
CA GLU A 33 -23.45 2.48 -0.92
C GLU A 33 -22.34 2.20 0.11
N ILE A 34 -21.65 3.23 0.61
CA ILE A 34 -20.61 3.09 1.64
C ILE A 34 -21.27 2.98 3.01
N PRO A 35 -20.97 1.93 3.81
CA PRO A 35 -21.59 1.78 5.12
C PRO A 35 -21.26 2.96 6.06
N PRO A 36 -22.26 3.62 6.67
CA PRO A 36 -22.06 4.84 7.46
C PRO A 36 -21.34 4.59 8.79
N TYR A 37 -21.21 3.32 9.20
CA TYR A 37 -20.47 2.94 10.39
C TYR A 37 -18.96 2.88 10.16
N LEU A 38 -18.46 2.99 8.92
CA LEU A 38 -17.02 2.99 8.68
C LEU A 38 -16.36 4.26 9.23
N PRO A 39 -15.10 4.19 9.68
CA PRO A 39 -14.31 5.39 9.94
C PRO A 39 -14.17 6.28 8.71
N LYS A 40 -13.96 7.58 8.93
CA LYS A 40 -13.94 8.59 7.87
C LYS A 40 -12.89 8.28 6.79
N ALA A 41 -11.71 7.82 7.19
CA ALA A 41 -10.61 7.54 6.27
C ALA A 41 -10.97 6.40 5.27
N LEU A 42 -11.67 5.36 5.72
CA LEU A 42 -12.13 4.29 4.83
C LEU A 42 -13.27 4.76 3.93
N GLN A 43 -14.22 5.54 4.45
CA GLN A 43 -15.26 6.15 3.61
C GLN A 43 -14.62 7.00 2.50
N GLU A 44 -13.62 7.80 2.85
CA GLU A 44 -12.88 8.66 1.93
C GLU A 44 -12.11 7.85 0.86
N LEU A 45 -11.47 6.75 1.25
CA LEU A 45 -10.76 5.87 0.32
C LEU A 45 -11.73 5.13 -0.61
N TYR A 46 -12.82 4.54 -0.08
CA TYR A 46 -13.83 3.86 -0.89
C TYR A 46 -14.52 4.81 -1.88
N ALA A 47 -14.90 6.01 -1.44
CA ALA A 47 -15.50 7.02 -2.30
C ALA A 47 -14.55 7.50 -3.40
N PHE A 48 -13.24 7.40 -3.20
CA PHE A 48 -12.24 7.81 -4.18
C PHE A 48 -11.89 6.71 -5.17
N ALA A 49 -11.59 5.51 -4.66
CA ALA A 49 -10.92 4.45 -5.41
C ALA A 49 -11.43 3.05 -5.10
N GLY A 50 -12.57 2.88 -4.41
CA GLY A 50 -13.09 1.57 -4.00
C GLY A 50 -13.48 0.62 -5.14
N ARG A 51 -13.47 1.09 -6.39
CA ARG A 51 -13.74 0.34 -7.63
C ARG A 51 -12.66 0.57 -8.69
N TRP A 52 -11.51 1.14 -8.33
CA TRP A 52 -10.48 1.47 -9.31
C TRP A 52 -9.82 0.19 -9.86
N LYS A 53 -10.04 -0.07 -11.15
CA LYS A 53 -9.41 -1.16 -11.92
C LYS A 53 -8.23 -0.67 -12.76
N ASN A 54 -7.18 -1.49 -12.89
CA ASN A 54 -5.98 -1.20 -13.69
C ASN A 54 -5.41 -2.44 -14.42
N GLY A 55 -6.25 -3.35 -14.90
CA GLY A 55 -5.82 -4.57 -15.59
C GLY A 55 -6.98 -5.54 -15.91
N PRO A 56 -6.68 -6.78 -16.34
CA PRO A 56 -7.69 -7.79 -16.69
C PRO A 56 -8.34 -8.42 -15.44
N ASP A 57 -9.59 -8.90 -15.59
CA ASP A 57 -10.54 -9.33 -14.52
C ASP A 57 -10.14 -10.58 -13.68
N GLY A 58 -8.88 -10.73 -13.28
CA GLY A 58 -8.40 -11.80 -12.40
C GLY A 58 -8.56 -11.56 -10.89
N HIS A 59 -9.09 -10.40 -10.49
CA HIS A 59 -9.10 -9.93 -9.10
C HIS A 59 -10.45 -10.15 -8.40
N LEU A 60 -10.51 -9.92 -7.08
CA LEU A 60 -11.76 -10.05 -6.33
C LEU A 60 -12.81 -9.09 -6.91
N GLU A 61 -13.99 -9.62 -7.21
CA GLU A 61 -15.07 -8.86 -7.83
C GLU A 61 -15.46 -7.64 -6.98
N ASN A 62 -15.69 -6.49 -7.63
CA ASN A 62 -16.07 -5.21 -7.02
C ASN A 62 -15.07 -4.61 -6.04
N SER A 63 -13.89 -5.20 -5.93
CA SER A 63 -12.81 -4.80 -5.04
C SER A 63 -11.80 -4.00 -5.88
N PRO A 64 -11.10 -2.97 -5.33
CA PRO A 64 -10.22 -2.12 -6.12
C PRO A 64 -8.91 -2.84 -6.47
N GLU A 65 -8.69 -3.09 -7.76
CA GLU A 65 -7.56 -3.88 -8.27
C GLU A 65 -6.20 -3.28 -7.87
N ILE A 66 -6.11 -1.94 -7.86
CA ILE A 66 -4.89 -1.24 -7.48
C ILE A 66 -4.47 -1.47 -6.01
N PHE A 67 -5.33 -2.10 -5.20
CA PHE A 67 -5.14 -2.39 -3.77
C PHE A 67 -5.38 -3.89 -3.45
N GLN A 68 -4.95 -4.79 -4.34
CA GLN A 68 -5.11 -6.24 -4.25
C GLN A 68 -3.93 -7.02 -4.87
N GLN A 69 -2.70 -6.52 -4.71
CA GLN A 69 -1.51 -7.08 -5.36
C GLN A 69 -0.77 -8.01 -4.41
N GLN A 70 -0.52 -7.53 -3.19
CA GLN A 70 0.04 -8.33 -2.10
C GLN A 70 -0.98 -8.48 -0.97
N ASP A 71 -1.62 -7.38 -0.58
CA ASP A 71 -2.69 -7.38 0.41
C ASP A 71 -3.97 -6.83 -0.24
N CYS A 72 -5.12 -7.28 0.25
CA CYS A 72 -6.42 -7.06 -0.37
C CYS A 72 -7.29 -6.14 0.47
N LEU A 73 -7.56 -4.93 -0.05
CA LEU A 73 -8.67 -4.10 0.44
C LEU A 73 -10.00 -4.75 0.06
N TYR A 74 -10.86 -5.00 1.05
CA TYR A 74 -12.20 -5.52 0.81
C TYR A 74 -13.05 -4.54 0.01
N SER A 75 -13.88 -5.05 -0.89
CA SER A 75 -14.99 -4.28 -1.42
C SER A 75 -15.98 -3.97 -0.30
N VAL A 76 -16.83 -2.96 -0.49
CA VAL A 76 -17.85 -2.60 0.51
C VAL A 76 -18.80 -3.77 0.81
N GLU A 77 -19.03 -4.63 -0.17
CA GLU A 77 -19.86 -5.84 -0.05
C GLU A 77 -19.16 -6.99 0.70
N ARG A 78 -17.82 -6.99 0.76
CA ARG A 78 -17.02 -8.01 1.48
C ARG A 78 -16.69 -7.63 2.91
N LEU A 79 -16.98 -6.40 3.32
CA LEU A 79 -16.77 -5.94 4.70
C LEU A 79 -17.48 -6.87 5.69
N LYS A 80 -16.72 -7.34 6.68
CA LYS A 80 -17.25 -8.19 7.76
C LYS A 80 -17.32 -7.34 9.02
N LYS A 81 -18.54 -7.01 9.43
CA LYS A 81 -18.78 -6.35 10.71
C LYS A 81 -19.08 -7.41 11.77
N ASP A 82 -18.30 -7.40 12.85
CA ASP A 82 -18.59 -8.17 14.05
C ASP A 82 -18.63 -7.22 15.25
N GLN A 83 -19.78 -7.14 15.92
CA GLN A 83 -20.04 -6.21 17.02
C GLN A 83 -19.63 -4.75 16.70
N ASP A 84 -18.57 -4.26 17.33
CA ASP A 84 -18.00 -2.93 17.20
C ASP A 84 -16.78 -2.90 16.27
N LYS A 85 -16.41 -4.00 15.62
CA LYS A 85 -15.29 -4.07 14.68
C LYS A 85 -15.74 -4.30 13.24
N VAL A 86 -14.91 -3.87 12.31
CA VAL A 86 -15.05 -4.13 10.87
C VAL A 86 -13.72 -4.62 10.33
N THR A 87 -13.69 -5.85 9.81
CA THR A 87 -12.58 -6.32 8.98
C THR A 87 -12.69 -5.69 7.60
N PHE A 88 -11.62 -5.03 7.16
CA PHE A 88 -11.60 -4.27 5.91
C PHE A 88 -10.44 -4.65 4.98
N LEU A 89 -9.46 -5.41 5.46
CA LEU A 89 -8.27 -5.78 4.71
C LEU A 89 -7.82 -7.18 5.13
N GLU A 90 -7.34 -7.96 4.17
CA GLU A 90 -6.73 -9.28 4.39
C GLU A 90 -5.44 -9.41 3.59
N GLU A 91 -4.49 -10.19 4.07
CA GLU A 91 -3.35 -10.64 3.25
C GLU A 91 -3.82 -11.57 2.13
N ASN A 92 -3.11 -11.63 1.00
CA ASN A 92 -3.54 -12.41 -0.17
C ASN A 92 -3.74 -13.92 0.06
N GLN A 93 -3.14 -14.53 1.08
CA GLN A 93 -3.37 -15.93 1.49
C GLN A 93 -4.32 -16.04 2.70
N ALA A 94 -4.90 -14.93 3.13
CA ALA A 94 -5.77 -14.82 4.30
C ALA A 94 -5.10 -15.29 5.61
N ASN A 95 -3.78 -15.16 5.70
CA ASN A 95 -3.03 -15.51 6.90
C ASN A 95 -3.26 -14.52 8.04
N TRP A 96 -3.52 -13.26 7.71
CA TRP A 96 -3.85 -12.19 8.66
C TRP A 96 -4.85 -11.20 8.06
N THR A 97 -5.48 -10.42 8.93
CA THR A 97 -6.51 -9.43 8.62
C THR A 97 -6.30 -8.13 9.41
N CYS A 98 -6.86 -7.04 8.91
CA CYS A 98 -6.95 -5.79 9.66
C CYS A 98 -8.39 -5.38 9.97
N GLN A 99 -8.56 -4.79 11.16
CA GLN A 99 -9.83 -4.31 11.67
C GLN A 99 -9.77 -2.84 12.09
N VAL A 100 -10.95 -2.22 12.12
CA VAL A 100 -11.22 -0.88 12.68
C VAL A 100 -12.48 -0.90 13.52
N GLU A 101 -12.64 0.09 14.39
CA GLU A 101 -13.85 0.37 15.15
C GLU A 101 -14.99 0.89 14.26
N ALA A 102 -16.13 0.23 14.32
CA ALA A 102 -17.38 0.67 13.75
C ALA A 102 -17.97 1.86 14.54
N GLY A 103 -18.43 2.89 13.84
CA GLY A 103 -19.07 4.07 14.43
C GLY A 103 -18.08 5.09 15.00
N GLN A 104 -16.77 4.79 15.01
CA GLN A 104 -15.74 5.74 15.39
C GLN A 104 -15.21 6.47 14.16
N LYS A 105 -15.20 7.80 14.21
CA LYS A 105 -14.70 8.62 13.11
C LYS A 105 -13.20 8.39 12.86
N ASN A 106 -12.44 8.28 13.96
CA ASN A 106 -11.00 8.08 13.99
C ASN A 106 -10.71 6.79 14.76
N SER A 107 -10.58 5.69 14.04
CA SER A 107 -10.23 4.40 14.63
C SER A 107 -8.72 4.18 14.54
N PRO A 108 -8.09 3.57 15.56
CA PRO A 108 -6.82 2.89 15.35
C PRO A 108 -7.03 1.68 14.42
N VAL A 109 -5.93 1.08 13.98
CA VAL A 109 -5.93 -0.14 13.16
C VAL A 109 -5.46 -1.30 14.01
N TYR A 110 -6.22 -2.38 13.95
CA TYR A 110 -5.90 -3.63 14.62
C TYR A 110 -5.48 -4.68 13.59
N CYS A 111 -4.48 -5.51 13.89
CA CYS A 111 -4.03 -6.60 13.03
C CYS A 111 -3.67 -7.85 13.86
N ASP A 112 -3.90 -9.03 13.30
CA ASP A 112 -3.62 -10.35 13.91
C ASP A 112 -2.38 -11.03 13.28
N GLU A 113 -1.53 -10.30 12.55
CA GLU A 113 -0.31 -10.85 11.94
C GLU A 113 0.66 -11.46 12.96
N CYS A 114 0.68 -10.95 14.19
CA CYS A 114 1.50 -11.49 15.27
C CYS A 114 1.20 -12.99 15.57
N LEU A 115 -0.01 -13.47 15.27
CA LEU A 115 -0.38 -14.87 15.43
C LEU A 115 0.40 -15.82 14.52
N LEU A 116 1.08 -15.30 13.49
CA LEU A 116 1.91 -16.12 12.59
C LEU A 116 3.27 -16.47 13.18
N TRP A 117 3.74 -15.72 14.19
CA TRP A 117 5.12 -15.82 14.69
C TRP A 117 5.21 -15.95 16.21
N ASP A 118 4.15 -15.61 16.95
CA ASP A 118 4.09 -15.75 18.41
C ASP A 118 2.94 -16.66 18.83
N ASP A 119 3.30 -17.87 19.28
CA ASP A 119 2.36 -18.88 19.80
C ASP A 119 1.56 -18.40 21.04
N ASN A 120 1.98 -17.31 21.69
CA ASN A 120 1.29 -16.75 22.86
C ASN A 120 0.44 -15.52 22.54
N ALA A 121 0.50 -15.02 21.30
CA ALA A 121 -0.33 -13.89 20.89
C ALA A 121 -1.80 -14.33 20.78
N GLU A 122 -2.72 -13.41 21.08
CA GLU A 122 -4.16 -13.64 20.99
C GLU A 122 -4.84 -12.49 20.25
N GLY A 123 -5.62 -12.82 19.22
CA GLY A 123 -6.47 -11.89 18.48
C GLY A 123 -5.72 -10.75 17.79
N HIS A 124 -6.43 -9.65 17.54
CA HIS A 124 -5.88 -8.47 16.90
C HIS A 124 -5.27 -7.49 17.92
N ILE A 125 -4.06 -7.02 17.65
CA ILE A 125 -3.37 -5.97 18.41
C ILE A 125 -3.41 -4.64 17.67
N VAL A 126 -3.23 -3.53 18.39
CA VAL A 126 -3.11 -2.20 17.75
C VAL A 126 -1.75 -2.08 17.06
N VAL A 127 -1.77 -1.80 15.75
CA VAL A 127 -0.56 -1.62 14.93
C VAL A 127 -0.40 -0.18 14.45
N ASN A 128 -1.47 0.60 14.49
CA ASN A 128 -1.44 2.01 14.14
C ASN A 128 -2.51 2.80 14.90
N ASP A 129 -2.15 3.97 15.43
CA ASP A 129 -3.12 4.86 16.09
C ASP A 129 -3.94 5.67 15.08
N SER A 130 -3.47 5.76 13.83
CA SER A 130 -4.11 6.52 12.75
C SER A 130 -4.35 5.64 11.54
N LEU A 131 -5.63 5.40 11.27
CA LEU A 131 -6.07 4.77 10.03
C LEU A 131 -5.62 5.55 8.78
N TYR A 132 -5.51 6.88 8.84
CA TYR A 132 -4.98 7.67 7.73
C TYR A 132 -3.51 7.37 7.44
N HIS A 133 -2.69 7.22 8.48
CA HIS A 133 -1.29 6.84 8.34
C HIS A 133 -1.17 5.42 7.76
N PHE A 134 -1.90 4.47 8.33
CA PHE A 134 -1.92 3.08 7.86
C PHE A 134 -2.31 2.99 6.38
N LEU A 135 -3.38 3.67 5.97
CA LEU A 135 -3.86 3.63 4.58
C LEU A 135 -2.85 4.22 3.58
N LYS A 136 -2.03 5.20 3.98
CA LYS A 136 -0.96 5.73 3.12
C LYS A 136 0.12 4.68 2.88
N SER A 137 0.59 4.02 3.94
CA SER A 137 1.57 2.93 3.83
C SER A 137 1.02 1.78 2.98
N PHE A 138 -0.20 1.32 3.27
CA PHE A 138 -0.88 0.27 2.51
C PHE A 138 -1.01 0.61 1.02
N CYS A 139 -1.62 1.76 0.70
CA CYS A 139 -1.88 2.12 -0.69
C CYS A 139 -0.57 2.25 -1.50
N LEU A 140 0.50 2.80 -0.90
CA LEU A 140 1.79 2.90 -1.58
C LEU A 140 2.47 1.54 -1.76
N GLN A 141 2.35 0.63 -0.78
CA GLN A 141 2.83 -0.75 -0.91
C GLN A 141 2.17 -1.43 -2.12
N GLU A 142 0.84 -1.38 -2.20
CA GLU A 142 0.10 -2.01 -3.29
C GLU A 142 0.40 -1.38 -4.66
N VAL A 143 0.68 -0.07 -4.70
CA VAL A 143 1.14 0.59 -5.93
C VAL A 143 2.49 0.03 -6.40
N VAL A 144 3.44 -0.21 -5.48
CA VAL A 144 4.74 -0.81 -5.84
C VAL A 144 4.54 -2.22 -6.36
N PHE A 145 3.80 -3.06 -5.63
CA PHE A 145 3.57 -4.45 -6.04
C PHE A 145 2.74 -4.57 -7.32
N GLY A 146 1.83 -3.63 -7.58
CA GLY A 146 1.02 -3.58 -8.80
C GLY A 146 1.72 -3.01 -10.02
N CYS A 147 3.00 -2.64 -9.92
CA CYS A 147 3.75 -2.17 -11.08
C CYS A 147 4.01 -3.30 -12.07
N LYS A 148 3.86 -3.00 -13.36
CA LYS A 148 4.11 -3.95 -14.47
C LYS A 148 5.52 -4.59 -14.42
N HIS A 149 6.49 -3.83 -13.94
CA HIS A 149 7.86 -4.27 -13.76
C HIS A 149 8.25 -4.11 -12.29
N LEU A 150 8.39 -5.23 -11.61
CA LEU A 150 8.78 -5.29 -10.20
C LEU A 150 10.16 -5.92 -10.05
N TYR A 151 11.01 -5.31 -9.22
CA TYR A 151 12.35 -5.79 -8.94
C TYR A 151 12.68 -5.69 -7.45
N THR A 152 13.60 -6.53 -7.00
CA THR A 152 14.30 -6.33 -5.73
C THR A 152 15.77 -6.01 -5.99
N ILE A 153 16.36 -5.20 -5.12
CA ILE A 153 17.76 -4.80 -5.20
C ILE A 153 18.43 -4.98 -3.85
N GLU A 154 19.61 -5.60 -3.84
CA GLU A 154 20.45 -5.64 -2.63
C GLU A 154 21.19 -4.29 -2.48
N GLY A 155 21.22 -3.73 -1.27
CA GLY A 155 22.07 -2.59 -0.94
C GLY A 155 21.35 -1.43 -0.27
N LYS A 156 21.75 -0.20 -0.62
CA LYS A 156 21.23 1.04 -0.03
C LYS A 156 20.57 1.91 -1.09
N ILE A 157 19.76 2.87 -0.65
CA ILE A 157 19.06 3.81 -1.54
C ILE A 157 19.99 4.56 -2.50
N ASP A 158 21.22 4.90 -2.09
CA ASP A 158 22.25 5.52 -2.94
C ASP A 158 22.57 4.69 -4.20
N ASN A 159 22.54 3.35 -4.07
CA ASN A 159 22.77 2.44 -5.19
C ASN A 159 21.69 2.61 -6.27
N ILE A 160 20.45 2.89 -5.86
CA ILE A 160 19.33 3.13 -6.78
C ILE A 160 19.52 4.46 -7.52
N GLN A 161 19.97 5.50 -6.81
CA GLN A 161 20.30 6.78 -7.44
C GLN A 161 21.35 6.61 -8.54
N MET A 162 22.42 5.86 -8.25
CA MET A 162 23.49 5.58 -9.20
C MET A 162 23.01 4.74 -10.38
N LEU A 163 22.17 3.73 -10.11
CA LEU A 163 21.64 2.82 -11.12
C LEU A 163 20.74 3.53 -12.13
N LEU A 164 19.89 4.45 -11.66
CA LEU A 164 18.92 5.18 -12.49
C LEU A 164 19.45 6.51 -13.01
N ASN A 165 20.53 7.04 -12.42
CA ASN A 165 21.10 8.36 -12.71
C ASN A 165 20.03 9.48 -12.70
N LYS A 166 19.17 9.45 -11.68
CA LYS A 166 18.07 10.40 -11.44
C LYS A 166 18.10 10.81 -9.97
N PRO A 167 17.59 12.00 -9.61
CA PRO A 167 17.43 12.37 -8.21
C PRO A 167 16.46 11.41 -7.51
N ILE A 168 16.71 11.16 -6.21
CA ILE A 168 15.74 10.51 -5.32
C ILE A 168 14.90 11.61 -4.67
N GLU A 169 13.59 11.41 -4.68
CA GLU A 169 12.62 12.25 -4.00
C GLU A 169 11.90 11.45 -2.93
N ASP A 170 11.77 12.01 -1.73
CA ASP A 170 10.95 11.41 -0.68
C ASP A 170 9.47 11.43 -1.09
N VAL A 171 8.78 10.31 -0.82
CA VAL A 171 7.34 10.14 -1.05
C VAL A 171 6.61 9.95 0.27
N TRP A 172 7.04 9.00 1.09
CA TRP A 172 6.42 8.73 2.39
C TRP A 172 7.46 8.11 3.31
N LEU A 173 7.70 8.73 4.45
CA LEU A 173 8.74 8.32 5.39
C LEU A 173 8.11 7.87 6.71
N ASN A 174 8.78 6.95 7.40
CA ASN A 174 8.35 6.41 8.70
C ASN A 174 6.96 5.76 8.67
N GLY A 175 6.69 4.98 7.62
CA GLY A 175 5.43 4.26 7.44
C GLY A 175 5.29 3.09 8.40
N TYR A 176 4.25 3.14 9.24
CA TYR A 176 3.77 2.01 10.02
C TYR A 176 2.72 1.23 9.22
N TYR A 177 2.73 -0.10 9.35
CA TYR A 177 1.79 -0.98 8.67
C TYR A 177 1.20 -2.02 9.64
N ILE A 178 1.65 -3.28 9.58
CA ILE A 178 1.07 -4.40 10.33
C ILE A 178 1.88 -4.87 11.54
N SER A 179 3.13 -4.40 11.69
CA SER A 179 3.95 -4.74 12.86
C SER A 179 3.56 -3.87 14.06
N PRO A 180 3.78 -4.35 15.31
CA PRO A 180 3.61 -3.53 16.51
C PRO A 180 4.35 -2.19 16.39
N LYS A 181 3.70 -1.11 16.82
CA LYS A 181 4.26 0.24 16.68
C LYS A 181 5.60 0.42 17.41
N GLU A 182 5.79 -0.34 18.48
CA GLU A 182 6.99 -0.35 19.32
C GLU A 182 8.23 -0.85 18.56
N GLU A 183 8.05 -1.62 17.49
CA GLU A 183 9.14 -2.10 16.62
C GLU A 183 9.63 -1.01 15.66
N GLY A 184 8.90 0.11 15.56
CA GLY A 184 9.23 1.22 14.69
C GLY A 184 8.60 1.10 13.30
N PRO A 185 8.85 2.12 12.44
CA PRO A 185 8.30 2.12 11.09
C PRO A 185 8.96 1.04 10.23
N THR A 186 8.16 0.41 9.40
CA THR A 186 8.58 -0.73 8.55
C THR A 186 8.70 -0.35 7.09
N HIS A 187 8.11 0.78 6.68
CA HIS A 187 8.03 1.21 5.29
C HIS A 187 8.60 2.61 5.08
N THR A 188 9.39 2.75 4.02
CA THR A 188 9.79 4.06 3.49
C THR A 188 9.69 4.05 1.98
N PHE A 189 9.16 5.13 1.39
CA PHE A 189 8.90 5.24 -0.03
C PHE A 189 9.61 6.44 -0.63
N TYR A 190 10.23 6.21 -1.78
CA TYR A 190 10.92 7.21 -2.56
C TYR A 190 10.51 7.12 -4.03
N ARG A 191 10.75 8.17 -4.79
CA ARG A 191 10.59 8.19 -6.25
C ARG A 191 11.91 8.55 -6.89
N CYS A 192 12.29 7.80 -7.93
CA CYS A 192 13.48 8.07 -8.73
C CYS A 192 13.09 8.05 -10.22
N GLY A 193 12.75 9.21 -10.77
CA GLY A 193 12.16 9.31 -12.11
C GLY A 193 10.80 8.62 -12.18
N ASP A 194 10.67 7.59 -13.01
CA ASP A 194 9.45 6.79 -13.20
C ASP A 194 9.43 5.51 -12.36
N VAL A 195 10.36 5.38 -11.41
CA VAL A 195 10.46 4.24 -10.49
C VAL A 195 9.99 4.67 -9.11
N LEU A 196 9.04 3.90 -8.55
CA LEU A 196 8.65 3.98 -7.15
C LEU A 196 9.49 2.96 -6.38
N VAL A 197 10.16 3.42 -5.34
CA VAL A 197 11.03 2.62 -4.49
C VAL A 197 10.34 2.46 -3.14
N MET A 198 10.24 1.23 -2.66
CA MET A 198 9.81 0.91 -1.30
C MET A 198 10.94 0.20 -0.58
N GLU A 199 11.35 0.74 0.56
CA GLU A 199 12.17 0.07 1.55
C GLU A 199 11.23 -0.55 2.59
N ARG A 200 11.22 -1.89 2.68
CA ARG A 200 10.37 -2.65 3.59
C ARG A 200 11.23 -3.67 4.34
N TYR A 201 11.28 -3.58 5.67
CA TYR A 201 12.13 -4.44 6.52
C TYR A 201 13.62 -4.49 6.08
N GLY A 202 14.13 -3.41 5.49
CA GLY A 202 15.49 -3.32 4.96
C GLY A 202 15.67 -3.85 3.53
N ASP A 203 14.65 -4.46 2.93
CA ASP A 203 14.65 -4.86 1.53
C ASP A 203 14.15 -3.72 0.63
N LEU A 204 14.82 -3.52 -0.50
CA LEU A 204 14.46 -2.50 -1.48
C LEU A 204 13.71 -3.11 -2.67
N TRP A 205 12.50 -2.63 -2.87
CA TRP A 205 11.59 -2.99 -3.95
C TRP A 205 11.44 -1.83 -4.93
N LEU A 206 11.55 -2.11 -6.22
CA LEU A 206 11.46 -1.13 -7.30
C LEU A 206 10.28 -1.49 -8.21
N GLY A 207 9.27 -0.64 -8.23
CA GLY A 207 8.13 -0.73 -9.12
C GLY A 207 8.21 0.30 -10.24
N SER A 208 7.98 -0.12 -11.48
CA SER A 208 7.83 0.76 -12.65
C SER A 208 6.78 0.23 -13.61
N ASN A 209 6.02 1.13 -14.24
CA ASN A 209 5.11 0.80 -15.35
C ASN A 209 5.79 0.88 -16.72
N SER A 210 7.01 1.44 -16.76
CA SER A 210 7.90 1.50 -17.93
C SER A 210 8.98 0.42 -17.83
N ASP A 211 9.48 -0.06 -18.97
CA ASP A 211 10.60 -1.02 -18.98
C ASP A 211 11.86 -0.37 -18.39
N LEU A 212 12.30 -0.90 -17.25
CA LEU A 212 13.44 -0.40 -16.50
C LEU A 212 14.75 -0.65 -17.26
N HIS A 213 14.88 -1.77 -17.99
CA HIS A 213 16.15 -2.17 -18.62
C HIS A 213 16.69 -1.14 -19.62
N ALA A 214 15.81 -0.40 -20.30
CA ALA A 214 16.22 0.66 -21.22
C ALA A 214 16.86 1.87 -20.52
N HIS A 215 16.69 1.99 -19.19
CA HIS A 215 17.05 3.15 -18.39
C HIS A 215 18.13 2.85 -17.34
N LEU A 216 18.58 1.59 -17.21
CA LEU A 216 19.61 1.19 -16.25
C LEU A 216 21.00 1.60 -16.74
N ASN A 217 21.81 2.13 -15.83
CA ASN A 217 23.23 2.31 -16.08
C ASN A 217 23.94 0.94 -16.13
N GLY A 218 24.30 0.49 -17.33
CA GLY A 218 24.91 -0.82 -17.59
C GLY A 218 26.24 -1.06 -16.86
N ASP A 219 27.02 0.00 -16.61
CA ASP A 219 28.29 -0.12 -15.89
C ASP A 219 28.04 -0.47 -14.42
N ILE A 220 27.02 0.13 -13.81
CA ILE A 220 26.63 -0.08 -12.42
C ILE A 220 25.88 -1.41 -12.24
N LEU A 221 25.08 -1.82 -13.22
CA LEU A 221 24.32 -3.08 -13.19
C LEU A 221 25.21 -4.31 -12.94
N SER A 222 26.47 -4.29 -13.39
CA SER A 222 27.42 -5.38 -13.16
C SER A 222 27.82 -5.57 -11.69
N SER A 223 27.60 -4.54 -10.85
CA SER A 223 28.01 -4.48 -9.44
C SER A 223 26.85 -4.55 -8.45
N ILE A 224 25.60 -4.47 -8.91
CA ILE A 224 24.41 -4.54 -8.07
C ILE A 224 23.57 -5.74 -8.47
N LYS A 225 23.16 -6.55 -7.49
CA LYS A 225 22.21 -7.63 -7.73
C LYS A 225 20.79 -7.07 -7.86
N LEU A 226 20.34 -6.91 -9.09
CA LEU A 226 18.95 -6.60 -9.43
C LEU A 226 18.22 -7.88 -9.83
N ARG A 227 17.17 -8.25 -9.10
CA ARG A 227 16.35 -9.43 -9.40
C ARG A 227 14.98 -8.97 -9.87
N LYS A 228 14.59 -9.38 -11.09
CA LYS A 228 13.22 -9.20 -11.56
C LYS A 228 12.30 -10.19 -10.85
N ILE A 229 11.15 -9.71 -10.40
CA ILE A 229 10.09 -10.52 -9.85
C ILE A 229 9.11 -10.82 -10.98
N GLU A 230 8.86 -12.10 -11.22
CA GLU A 230 7.82 -12.53 -12.15
C GLU A 230 6.47 -12.41 -11.44
N THR A 231 5.67 -11.43 -11.87
CA THR A 231 4.26 -11.32 -11.49
C THR A 231 3.49 -12.42 -12.22
N VAL A 232 2.85 -13.31 -11.47
CA VAL A 232 2.07 -14.45 -11.98
C VAL A 232 0.76 -13.98 -12.60
#